data_AF-A0A8C1PBY8-F1
#
_entry.id   AF-A0A8C1PBY8-F1
#
_cell.length_a   1.000
_cell.length_b   1.000
_cell.length_c   1.000
_cell.angle_alpha   90.00
_cell.angle_beta   90.00
_cell.angle_gamma   90.00
#
_symmetry.space_group_name_H-M   'P 1'
#
loop_
_entity.id
_entity.type
_entity.pdbx_description
1 polymer ?
#
loop_
_entity_poly.entity_id
_entity_poly.type
_entity_poly.pdbx_seq_one_letter_code
_entity_poly.pdbx_strand_id
1 'polypeptide(L)'
;MRITEQFESLGPILKLPGKKTFNNMDREFLEKRKKDLNAYLQLLLNPEMVKACPMLIPYVYDFLENKAYSKGKGDFARKVPPLIAKSDIDPEHCRVSAQLDDNVDDNIPLRVMLLLMDEVFDLKERNQWLRRNIKNLLQQLIKATYGDTINRKIVDHVDYMTSPEQVSDYVKRFRDSYWPNGILAETPPRRDKSLRMRTRVAAKTTLLGIMPDELKHIIGAETTRKGILRVFDMFQHQPLNRRLACVFLEGFLETLFPQYKFPELFVKLHSRSPRVLRYSQKLRSLQKR
;
A
#
# COMPACT_ATOMS: atom_id res chain seq x y z
N MET A 1 28.24 -5.36 -18.38
CA MET A 1 29.70 -5.29 -18.64
C MET A 1 30.27 -4.12 -17.85
N ARG A 2 31.46 -4.22 -17.26
CA ARG A 2 32.04 -3.10 -16.49
C ARG A 2 32.87 -2.21 -17.42
N ILE A 3 32.78 -0.89 -17.27
CA ILE A 3 33.56 0.09 -18.06
C ILE A 3 35.06 -0.19 -17.94
N THR A 4 35.53 -0.57 -16.76
CA THR A 4 36.94 -0.91 -16.50
C THR A 4 37.42 -2.20 -17.18
N GLU A 5 36.50 -3.07 -17.63
CA GLU A 5 36.83 -4.29 -18.40
C GLU A 5 36.93 -4.00 -19.90
N GLN A 6 36.28 -2.93 -20.38
CA GLN A 6 36.33 -2.51 -21.79
C GLN A 6 37.40 -1.44 -22.06
N PHE A 7 37.78 -0.67 -21.03
CA PHE A 7 38.75 0.39 -21.10
C PHE A 7 39.80 0.20 -20.00
N GLU A 8 40.75 -0.71 -20.22
CA GLU A 8 41.79 -1.07 -19.24
C GLU A 8 42.61 0.14 -18.79
N SER A 9 42.83 1.12 -19.67
CA SER A 9 43.50 2.39 -19.38
C SER A 9 42.79 3.25 -18.34
N LEU A 10 41.48 3.04 -18.13
CA LEU A 10 40.66 3.79 -17.17
C LEU A 10 40.57 3.09 -15.81
N GLY A 11 41.00 1.83 -15.69
CA GLY A 11 40.98 1.05 -14.44
C GLY A 11 41.70 1.72 -13.26
N PRO A 12 42.90 2.31 -13.44
CA PRO A 12 43.62 2.99 -12.36
C PRO A 12 42.97 4.31 -11.91
N ILE A 13 42.22 4.96 -12.81
CA ILE A 13 41.67 6.31 -12.65
C ILE A 13 40.25 6.25 -12.07
N LEU A 14 39.44 5.32 -12.55
CA LEU A 14 38.03 5.17 -12.18
C LEU A 14 37.84 4.17 -11.05
N LYS A 15 37.97 4.65 -9.80
CA LYS A 15 37.76 3.82 -8.60
C LYS A 15 36.36 4.01 -8.01
N LEU A 16 35.58 2.95 -8.00
CA LEU A 16 34.31 2.93 -7.25
C LEU A 16 34.59 2.81 -5.75
N PRO A 17 33.75 3.43 -4.89
CA PRO A 17 33.89 3.30 -3.45
C PRO A 17 33.70 1.84 -3.02
N GLY A 18 34.50 1.43 -2.02
CA GLY A 18 34.48 0.09 -1.46
C GLY A 18 33.09 -0.37 -1.01
N LYS A 19 32.85 -1.68 -1.09
CA LYS A 19 31.62 -2.29 -0.53
C LYS A 19 31.84 -2.56 0.95
N LYS A 20 30.88 -2.18 1.79
CA LYS A 20 30.86 -2.47 3.23
C LYS A 20 29.73 -3.45 3.53
N THR A 21 30.03 -4.52 4.25
CA THR A 21 29.09 -5.63 4.55
C THR A 21 28.29 -5.40 5.83
N PHE A 22 28.82 -4.63 6.78
CA PHE A 22 28.19 -4.29 8.07
C PHE A 22 28.11 -2.76 8.25
N ASN A 23 27.06 -2.23 8.89
CA ASN A 23 26.80 -0.79 9.05
C ASN A 23 26.84 0.00 7.73
N ASN A 24 26.24 -0.56 6.67
CA ASN A 24 26.18 0.05 5.33
C ASN A 24 25.12 1.16 5.19
N MET A 25 24.28 1.37 6.22
CA MET A 25 23.30 2.46 6.32
C MET A 25 23.74 3.56 7.30
N ASP A 26 24.96 3.46 7.83
CA ASP A 26 25.53 4.47 8.71
C ASP A 26 25.67 5.82 7.99
N ARG A 27 25.34 6.92 8.69
CA ARG A 27 25.26 8.25 8.07
C ARG A 27 26.61 8.73 7.55
N GLU A 28 27.69 8.52 8.30
CA GLU A 28 29.04 8.92 7.88
C GLU A 28 29.50 8.09 6.68
N PHE A 29 29.21 6.79 6.70
CA PHE A 29 29.47 5.92 5.57
C PHE A 29 28.71 6.34 4.30
N LEU A 30 27.42 6.67 4.42
CA LEU A 30 26.59 7.10 3.29
C LEU A 30 27.07 8.44 2.72
N GLU A 31 27.40 9.42 3.57
CA GLU A 31 27.94 10.71 3.12
C GLU A 31 29.30 10.56 2.42
N LYS A 32 30.20 9.73 2.96
CA LYS A 32 31.47 9.41 2.30
C LYS A 32 31.23 8.73 0.95
N ARG A 33 30.33 7.74 0.89
CA ARG A 33 30.00 7.03 -0.35
C ARG A 33 29.39 7.96 -1.40
N LYS A 34 28.53 8.90 -1.00
CA LYS A 34 27.96 9.93 -1.88
C LYS A 34 29.05 10.83 -2.45
N LYS A 35 29.98 11.30 -1.61
CA LYS A 35 31.13 12.13 -2.04
C LYS A 35 32.01 11.38 -3.06
N ASP A 36 32.32 10.12 -2.78
CA ASP A 36 33.16 9.29 -3.65
C ASP A 36 32.48 9.00 -5.00
N LEU A 37 31.17 8.71 -5.01
CA LEU A 37 30.40 8.52 -6.24
C LEU A 37 30.30 9.81 -7.06
N ASN A 38 30.12 10.96 -6.40
CA ASN A 38 30.10 12.24 -7.10
C ASN A 38 31.45 12.55 -7.74
N ALA A 39 32.56 12.31 -7.03
CA ALA A 39 33.91 12.45 -7.58
C ALA A 39 34.14 11.52 -8.79
N TYR A 40 33.66 10.28 -8.70
CA TYR A 40 33.70 9.33 -9.82
C TYR A 40 32.98 9.86 -11.06
N LEU A 41 31.75 10.37 -10.90
CA LEU A 41 30.97 10.93 -12.02
C LEU A 41 31.64 12.18 -12.60
N GLN A 42 32.19 13.06 -11.76
CA GLN A 42 32.91 14.25 -12.23
C GLN A 42 34.15 13.89 -13.04
N LEU A 43 34.87 12.83 -12.68
CA LEU A 43 35.99 12.32 -13.47
C LEU A 43 35.52 11.73 -14.80
N LEU A 44 34.45 10.93 -14.77
CA LEU A 44 33.87 10.29 -15.96
C LEU A 44 33.37 11.31 -16.99
N LEU A 45 32.82 12.42 -16.52
CA LEU A 45 32.24 13.51 -17.32
C LEU A 45 33.23 14.64 -17.64
N ASN A 46 34.50 14.50 -17.24
CA ASN A 46 35.51 15.53 -17.51
C ASN A 46 35.69 15.70 -19.03
N PRO A 47 35.63 16.93 -19.57
CA PRO A 47 35.80 17.20 -21.00
C PRO A 47 37.04 16.55 -21.63
N GLU A 48 38.16 16.49 -20.91
CA GLU A 48 39.39 15.87 -21.42
C GLU A 48 39.27 14.33 -21.46
N MET A 49 38.56 13.73 -20.51
CA MET A 49 38.26 12.29 -20.48
C MET A 49 37.34 11.89 -21.64
N VAL A 50 36.31 12.70 -21.89
CA VAL A 50 35.32 12.47 -22.95
C VAL A 50 35.94 12.64 -24.34
N LYS A 51 36.86 13.60 -24.50
CA LYS A 51 37.66 13.74 -25.73
C LYS A 51 38.62 12.58 -25.94
N ALA A 52 39.30 12.13 -24.88
CA ALA A 52 40.27 11.03 -24.95
C ALA A 52 39.61 9.67 -25.22
N CYS A 53 38.34 9.49 -24.80
CA CYS A 53 37.60 8.25 -24.97
C CYS A 53 36.17 8.50 -25.49
N PRO A 54 36.00 8.85 -26.79
CA PRO A 54 34.67 9.11 -27.36
C PRO A 54 33.73 7.89 -27.28
N MET A 55 34.29 6.68 -27.25
CA MET A 55 33.56 5.41 -27.10
C MET A 55 32.86 5.27 -25.73
N LEU A 56 33.16 6.14 -24.76
CA LEU A 56 32.53 6.19 -23.45
C LEU A 56 31.18 6.93 -23.48
N ILE A 57 31.00 7.84 -24.45
CA ILE A 57 29.84 8.74 -24.55
C ILE A 57 28.51 7.98 -24.62
N PRO A 58 28.35 6.90 -25.40
CA PRO A 58 27.09 6.16 -25.44
C PRO A 58 26.70 5.55 -24.09
N TYR A 59 27.67 5.09 -23.30
CA TYR A 59 27.42 4.51 -21.97
C TYR A 59 27.06 5.57 -20.94
N VAL A 60 27.69 6.75 -21.02
CA VAL A 60 27.36 7.90 -20.19
C VAL A 60 25.96 8.41 -20.53
N TYR A 61 25.64 8.51 -21.82
CA TYR A 61 24.33 8.95 -22.28
C TYR A 61 23.25 7.97 -21.84
N ASP A 62 23.44 6.65 -22.04
CA ASP A 62 22.51 5.62 -21.58
C ASP A 62 22.30 5.64 -20.05
N PHE A 63 23.34 5.94 -19.28
CA PHE A 63 23.25 6.09 -17.82
C PHE A 63 22.52 7.36 -17.37
N LEU A 64 22.73 8.48 -18.07
CA LEU A 64 22.10 9.77 -17.75
C LEU A 64 20.69 9.91 -18.34
N GLU A 65 20.35 9.08 -19.33
CA GLU A 65 19.02 9.05 -19.93
C GLU A 65 17.99 8.62 -18.90
N ASN A 66 16.92 9.41 -18.74
CA ASN A 66 15.85 9.16 -17.78
C ASN A 66 14.92 8.04 -18.29
N LYS A 67 15.44 6.81 -18.40
CA LYS A 67 14.67 5.62 -18.74
C LYS A 67 13.94 5.08 -17.52
N ALA A 68 12.79 4.45 -17.73
CA ALA A 68 12.18 3.60 -16.72
C ALA A 68 13.23 2.54 -16.33
N TYR A 69 13.66 2.55 -15.07
CA TYR A 69 14.66 1.61 -14.58
C TYR A 69 14.13 0.17 -14.73
N SER A 70 14.53 -0.51 -15.80
CA SER A 70 14.19 -1.90 -16.03
C SER A 70 15.09 -2.76 -15.14
N LYS A 71 14.47 -3.48 -14.20
CA LYS A 71 15.14 -4.36 -13.23
C LYS A 71 15.80 -5.54 -13.98
N GLY A 72 17.01 -5.36 -14.49
CA GLY A 72 17.80 -6.45 -15.05
C GLY A 72 18.06 -7.53 -14.00
N LYS A 73 18.15 -8.80 -14.42
CA LYS A 73 18.37 -10.02 -13.59
C LYS A 73 19.70 -10.06 -12.79
N GLY A 74 20.35 -8.93 -12.53
CA GLY A 74 21.61 -8.85 -11.77
C GLY A 74 21.42 -8.46 -10.29
N ASP A 75 22.27 -9.00 -9.41
CA ASP A 75 22.22 -8.81 -7.94
C ASP A 75 22.31 -7.36 -7.44
N PHE A 76 22.71 -6.41 -8.30
CA PHE A 76 22.75 -4.99 -7.96
C PHE A 76 21.36 -4.33 -7.94
N ALA A 77 20.42 -4.82 -8.77
CA ALA A 77 19.07 -4.23 -8.92
C ALA A 77 18.14 -4.46 -7.72
N ARG A 78 18.54 -5.30 -6.76
CA ARG A 78 17.76 -5.62 -5.56
C ARG A 78 17.98 -4.65 -4.39
N LYS A 79 18.92 -3.70 -4.50
CA LYS A 79 19.43 -2.91 -3.35
C LYS A 79 19.21 -1.40 -3.43
N VAL A 80 18.56 -0.86 -4.47
CA VAL A 80 18.28 0.59 -4.59
C VAL A 80 16.76 0.81 -4.75
N PRO A 81 16.09 1.54 -3.83
CA PRO A 81 14.70 1.96 -4.03
C PRO A 81 14.59 3.00 -5.14
N PRO A 82 13.54 3.00 -5.97
CA PRO A 82 13.34 4.03 -7.00
C PRO A 82 13.13 5.40 -6.35
N LEU A 83 13.85 6.42 -6.83
CA LEU A 83 13.74 7.82 -6.39
C LEU A 83 12.90 8.71 -7.33
N ILE A 84 12.14 8.13 -8.26
CA ILE A 84 11.36 8.89 -9.23
C ILE A 84 9.86 8.72 -8.94
N ALA A 85 9.19 9.86 -8.77
CA ALA A 85 7.75 9.99 -8.61
C ALA A 85 7.04 9.44 -9.85
N LYS A 86 6.04 8.58 -9.63
CA LYS A 86 5.15 8.09 -10.69
C LYS A 86 4.44 9.27 -11.36
N SER A 87 4.28 9.15 -12.67
CA SER A 87 3.52 10.00 -13.58
C SER A 87 2.09 10.29 -13.10
N ASP A 88 1.54 11.39 -13.62
CA ASP A 88 0.25 12.02 -13.33
C ASP A 88 -0.96 11.06 -13.27
N ILE A 89 -1.08 10.36 -12.15
CA ILE A 89 -2.31 9.71 -11.72
C ILE A 89 -2.87 10.58 -10.60
N ASP A 90 -4.10 11.06 -10.79
CA ASP A 90 -4.87 11.80 -9.78
C ASP A 90 -4.73 11.12 -8.40
N PRO A 91 -4.07 11.77 -7.42
CA PRO A 91 -3.83 11.19 -6.10
C PRO A 91 -5.12 10.79 -5.37
N GLU A 92 -6.26 11.38 -5.71
CA GLU A 92 -7.55 11.06 -5.07
C GLU A 92 -8.21 9.77 -5.60
N HIS A 93 -7.75 9.21 -6.74
CA HIS A 93 -8.36 8.05 -7.38
C HIS A 93 -7.45 6.82 -7.53
N CYS A 94 -6.27 6.85 -6.91
CA CYS A 94 -5.37 5.71 -6.91
C CYS A 94 -6.00 4.52 -6.17
N ARG A 95 -6.52 3.53 -6.92
CA ARG A 95 -6.93 2.24 -6.36
C ARG A 95 -5.72 1.69 -5.58
N VAL A 96 -5.93 1.35 -4.31
CA VAL A 96 -4.89 0.89 -3.35
C VAL A 96 -4.04 -0.27 -3.92
N SER A 97 -4.54 -0.97 -4.93
CA SER A 97 -3.85 -2.03 -5.69
C SER A 97 -2.72 -1.58 -6.62
N ALA A 98 -2.64 -0.32 -7.05
CA ALA A 98 -1.76 0.13 -8.14
C ALA A 98 -0.26 0.31 -7.78
N GLN A 99 0.16 -0.10 -6.57
CA GLN A 99 1.50 0.20 -6.03
C GLN A 99 2.41 -1.02 -5.77
N LEU A 100 2.04 -2.24 -6.19
CA LEU A 100 2.86 -3.44 -5.98
C LEU A 100 3.46 -3.97 -7.29
N ASP A 101 4.72 -4.45 -7.23
CA ASP A 101 5.58 -4.96 -8.32
C ASP A 101 4.91 -6.07 -9.16
N ASP A 102 4.97 -5.97 -10.50
CA ASP A 102 4.24 -6.72 -11.55
C ASP A 102 4.40 -8.27 -11.52
N ASN A 103 5.16 -8.85 -10.59
CA ASN A 103 5.41 -10.29 -10.50
C ASN A 103 4.43 -11.06 -9.56
N VAL A 104 3.42 -10.39 -9.01
CA VAL A 104 2.40 -10.99 -8.10
C VAL A 104 0.99 -10.95 -8.72
N ASP A 105 0.86 -10.51 -9.97
CA ASP A 105 -0.43 -10.09 -10.52
C ASP A 105 -1.45 -11.21 -10.76
N ASP A 106 -1.06 -12.49 -10.78
CA ASP A 106 -2.02 -13.56 -11.06
C ASP A 106 -2.85 -14.02 -9.84
N ASN A 107 -2.52 -13.57 -8.62
CA ASN A 107 -3.27 -13.94 -7.42
C ASN A 107 -3.86 -12.72 -6.69
N ILE A 108 -5.06 -12.32 -7.13
CA ILE A 108 -5.82 -11.20 -6.55
C ILE A 108 -5.94 -11.33 -5.01
N PRO A 109 -6.29 -12.50 -4.43
CA PRO A 109 -6.33 -12.67 -2.97
C PRO A 109 -5.01 -12.35 -2.27
N LEU A 110 -3.88 -12.85 -2.78
CA LEU A 110 -2.55 -12.56 -2.25
C LEU A 110 -2.27 -11.06 -2.20
N ARG A 111 -2.60 -10.36 -3.29
CA ARG A 111 -2.38 -8.92 -3.41
C ARG A 111 -3.19 -8.16 -2.37
N VAL A 112 -4.47 -8.50 -2.21
CA VAL A 112 -5.35 -7.88 -1.21
C VAL A 112 -4.85 -8.17 0.21
N MET A 113 -4.47 -9.41 0.50
CA MET A 113 -3.93 -9.78 1.81
C MET A 113 -2.64 -9.04 2.11
N LEU A 114 -1.72 -8.89 1.15
CA LEU A 114 -0.48 -8.14 1.35
C LEU A 114 -0.72 -6.66 1.63
N LEU A 115 -1.62 -6.02 0.90
CA LEU A 115 -1.99 -4.62 1.14
C LEU A 115 -2.59 -4.45 2.54
N LEU A 116 -3.44 -5.39 2.96
CA LEU A 116 -4.01 -5.39 4.30
C LEU A 116 -2.91 -5.57 5.37
N MET A 117 -2.02 -6.54 5.21
CA MET A 117 -0.91 -6.77 6.16
C MET A 117 0.05 -5.59 6.22
N ASP A 118 0.33 -4.94 5.08
CA ASP A 118 1.15 -3.73 5.02
C ASP A 118 0.57 -2.60 5.87
N GLU A 119 -0.75 -2.38 5.80
CA GLU A 119 -1.46 -1.34 6.54
C GLU A 119 -1.62 -1.70 8.03
N VAL A 120 -2.06 -2.93 8.32
CA VAL A 120 -2.30 -3.42 9.68
C VAL A 120 -1.00 -3.41 10.49
N PHE A 121 0.10 -3.93 9.93
CA PHE A 121 1.37 -4.06 10.65
C PHE A 121 2.37 -2.94 10.35
N ASP A 122 2.01 -1.94 9.52
CA ASP A 122 2.87 -0.81 9.16
C ASP A 122 4.24 -1.28 8.63
N LEU A 123 4.16 -2.16 7.63
CA LEU A 123 5.30 -2.84 7.05
C LEU A 123 6.01 -1.99 5.98
N LYS A 124 5.35 -0.94 5.48
CA LYS A 124 5.85 -0.11 4.36
C LYS A 124 7.07 0.73 4.73
N GLU A 125 7.20 1.18 5.97
CA GLU A 125 8.29 2.10 6.37
C GLU A 125 9.22 1.53 7.44
N ARG A 126 8.70 0.72 8.36
CA ARG A 126 9.46 0.33 9.57
C ARG A 126 10.14 -1.02 9.50
N ASN A 127 9.63 -1.97 8.69
CA ASN A 127 10.06 -3.36 8.82
C ASN A 127 10.05 -4.15 7.49
N GLN A 128 10.94 -3.76 6.56
CA GLN A 128 11.06 -4.41 5.24
C GLN A 128 11.42 -5.90 5.32
N TRP A 129 12.16 -6.33 6.35
CA TRP A 129 12.43 -7.74 6.59
C TRP A 129 11.14 -8.52 6.86
N LEU A 130 10.29 -7.99 7.74
CA LEU A 130 9.01 -8.58 8.09
C LEU A 130 8.05 -8.60 6.89
N ARG A 131 8.04 -7.52 6.10
CA ARG A 131 7.28 -7.45 4.84
C ARG A 131 7.66 -8.57 3.88
N ARG A 132 8.96 -8.83 3.70
CA ARG A 132 9.46 -9.93 2.88
C ARG A 132 9.06 -11.29 3.47
N ASN A 133 9.13 -11.45 4.79
CA ASN A 133 8.75 -12.70 5.44
C ASN A 133 7.25 -13.00 5.27
N ILE A 134 6.38 -12.03 5.51
CA ILE A 134 4.92 -12.15 5.30
C ILE A 134 4.61 -12.43 3.83
N LYS A 135 5.28 -11.76 2.89
CA LYS A 135 5.13 -12.06 1.46
C LYS A 135 5.50 -13.51 1.13
N ASN A 136 6.64 -13.98 1.63
CA ASN A 136 7.08 -15.35 1.38
C ASN A 136 6.11 -16.37 1.99
N LEU A 137 5.63 -16.12 3.21
CA LEU A 137 4.68 -17.00 3.89
C LEU A 137 3.33 -17.06 3.19
N LEU A 138 2.75 -15.90 2.82
CA LEU A 138 1.49 -15.87 2.07
C LEU A 138 1.65 -16.54 0.69
N GLN A 139 2.78 -16.35 0.02
CA GLN A 139 3.08 -17.06 -1.23
C GLN A 139 3.22 -18.57 -1.02
N GLN A 140 3.86 -19.03 0.05
CA GLN A 140 3.98 -20.44 0.38
C GLN A 140 2.62 -21.06 0.71
N LEU A 141 1.78 -20.37 1.48
CA LEU A 141 0.44 -20.83 1.84
C LEU A 141 -0.42 -21.03 0.58
N ILE A 142 -0.39 -20.07 -0.34
CA ILE A 142 -1.16 -20.14 -1.60
C ILE A 142 -0.64 -21.27 -2.49
N LYS A 143 0.68 -21.40 -2.63
CA LYS A 143 1.29 -22.50 -3.40
C LYS A 143 0.98 -23.87 -2.81
N ALA A 144 1.03 -24.00 -1.49
CA ALA A 144 0.74 -25.24 -0.78
C ALA A 144 -0.74 -25.65 -0.87
N THR A 145 -1.64 -24.68 -1.00
CA THR A 145 -3.09 -24.90 -1.10
C THR A 145 -3.62 -24.90 -2.54
N TYR A 146 -2.70 -24.88 -3.53
CA TYR A 146 -2.97 -24.77 -4.97
C TYR A 146 -3.82 -23.56 -5.36
N GLY A 147 -3.92 -22.52 -4.53
CA GLY A 147 -4.79 -21.35 -4.75
C GLY A 147 -6.29 -21.65 -4.69
N ASP A 148 -6.72 -22.77 -5.26
CA ASP A 148 -8.10 -23.24 -5.35
C ASP A 148 -8.76 -23.40 -4.00
N THR A 149 -8.04 -23.90 -2.99
CA THR A 149 -8.63 -24.10 -1.66
C THR A 149 -8.97 -22.76 -0.99
N ILE A 150 -8.10 -21.76 -1.11
CA ILE A 150 -8.33 -20.43 -0.54
C ILE A 150 -9.45 -19.73 -1.31
N ASN A 151 -9.40 -19.78 -2.65
CA ASN A 151 -10.46 -19.20 -3.48
C ASN A 151 -11.82 -19.85 -3.17
N ARG A 152 -11.87 -21.19 -3.10
CA ARG A 152 -13.07 -21.93 -2.72
C ARG A 152 -13.55 -21.53 -1.32
N LYS A 153 -12.66 -21.41 -0.33
CA LYS A 153 -13.06 -20.94 1.01
C LYS A 153 -13.64 -19.53 1.02
N ILE A 154 -13.12 -18.63 0.18
CA ILE A 154 -13.68 -17.29 0.03
C ILE A 154 -15.08 -17.38 -0.59
N VAL A 155 -15.23 -18.12 -1.69
CA VAL A 155 -16.51 -18.31 -2.38
C VAL A 155 -17.53 -19.01 -1.47
N ASP A 156 -17.20 -20.14 -0.86
CA ASP A 156 -18.05 -20.87 0.09
C ASP A 156 -18.54 -19.96 1.23
N HIS A 157 -17.67 -19.07 1.72
CA HIS A 157 -18.05 -18.15 2.78
C HIS A 157 -18.97 -17.04 2.29
N VAL A 158 -18.73 -16.51 1.09
CA VAL A 158 -19.63 -15.52 0.46
C VAL A 158 -20.99 -16.16 0.17
N ASP A 159 -21.02 -17.38 -0.38
CA ASP A 159 -22.24 -18.15 -0.64
C ASP A 159 -23.02 -18.41 0.65
N TYR A 160 -22.33 -18.79 1.73
CA TYR A 160 -22.94 -18.90 3.05
C TYR A 160 -23.51 -17.54 3.51
N MET A 161 -22.73 -16.47 3.51
CA MET A 161 -23.17 -15.15 3.95
C MET A 161 -24.32 -14.58 3.12
N THR A 162 -24.44 -14.99 1.87
CA THR A 162 -25.49 -14.55 0.93
C THR A 162 -26.62 -15.58 0.80
N SER A 163 -26.61 -16.65 1.61
CA SER A 163 -27.65 -17.67 1.57
C SER A 163 -29.02 -17.08 1.96
N PRO A 164 -30.13 -17.66 1.47
CA PRO A 164 -31.48 -17.20 1.82
C PRO A 164 -31.73 -17.11 3.33
N GLU A 165 -31.16 -18.02 4.11
CA GLU A 165 -31.28 -18.08 5.57
C GLU A 165 -30.57 -16.89 6.23
N GLN A 166 -29.32 -16.62 5.81
CA GLN A 166 -28.53 -15.50 6.33
C GLN A 166 -29.16 -14.16 5.95
N VAL A 167 -29.57 -14.01 4.68
CA VAL A 167 -30.27 -12.79 4.22
C VAL A 167 -31.59 -12.60 4.97
N SER A 168 -32.36 -13.66 5.19
CA SER A 168 -33.59 -13.62 6.00
C SER A 168 -33.31 -13.16 7.44
N ASP A 169 -32.25 -13.67 8.07
CA ASP A 169 -31.83 -13.25 9.42
C ASP A 169 -31.38 -11.78 9.43
N TYR A 170 -30.63 -11.33 8.42
CA TYR A 170 -30.24 -9.92 8.31
C TYR A 170 -31.44 -8.99 8.15
N VAL A 171 -32.41 -9.36 7.31
CA VAL A 171 -33.66 -8.59 7.13
C VAL A 171 -34.47 -8.56 8.43
N LYS A 172 -34.58 -9.69 9.14
CA LYS A 172 -35.25 -9.76 10.44
C LYS A 172 -34.58 -8.85 11.47
N ARG A 173 -33.24 -8.94 11.62
CA ARG A 173 -32.49 -8.08 12.54
C ARG A 173 -32.58 -6.60 12.18
N PHE A 174 -32.55 -6.29 10.89
CA PHE A 174 -32.74 -4.92 10.41
C PHE A 174 -34.14 -4.41 10.80
N ARG A 175 -35.19 -5.17 10.47
CA ARG A 175 -36.57 -4.85 10.87
C ARG A 175 -36.68 -4.67 12.38
N ASP A 176 -36.19 -5.60 13.17
CA ASP A 176 -36.34 -5.60 14.63
C ASP A 176 -35.52 -4.49 15.30
N SER A 177 -34.46 -4.01 14.65
CA SER A 177 -33.68 -2.85 15.12
C SER A 177 -34.41 -1.52 14.95
N TYR A 178 -35.23 -1.37 13.91
CA TYR A 178 -35.95 -0.13 13.62
C TYR A 178 -37.41 -0.17 14.02
N TRP A 179 -38.04 -1.34 13.99
CA TRP A 179 -39.43 -1.58 14.34
C TRP A 179 -39.59 -2.80 15.26
N PRO A 180 -39.02 -2.77 16.48
CA PRO A 180 -39.28 -3.81 17.46
C PRO A 180 -40.79 -3.93 17.70
N ASN A 181 -41.34 -5.14 17.53
CA ASN A 181 -42.77 -5.41 17.63
C ASN A 181 -43.64 -4.54 16.69
N GLY A 182 -43.08 -4.03 15.59
CA GLY A 182 -43.81 -3.21 14.60
C GLY A 182 -43.89 -1.72 14.93
N ILE A 183 -43.29 -1.26 16.04
CA ILE A 183 -43.29 0.15 16.47
C ILE A 183 -41.91 0.73 16.24
N LEU A 184 -41.83 1.93 15.65
CA LEU A 184 -40.56 2.61 15.42
C LEU A 184 -39.76 2.71 16.73
N ALA A 185 -38.54 2.21 16.72
CA ALA A 185 -37.66 2.18 17.88
C ALA A 185 -37.41 3.61 18.37
N GLU A 186 -37.50 3.81 19.68
CA GLU A 186 -37.12 5.06 20.31
C GLU A 186 -35.63 5.33 20.06
N THR A 187 -35.28 6.61 19.94
CA THR A 187 -33.88 7.00 19.78
C THR A 187 -33.09 6.53 21.01
N PRO A 188 -32.07 5.67 20.85
CA PRO A 188 -31.31 5.17 21.98
C PRO A 188 -30.67 6.32 22.75
N PRO A 189 -30.64 6.26 24.10
CA PRO A 189 -30.01 7.30 24.90
C PRO A 189 -28.53 7.41 24.53
N ARG A 190 -28.00 8.63 24.62
CA ARG A 190 -26.58 8.87 24.34
C ARG A 190 -25.72 8.07 25.30
N ARG A 191 -24.90 7.17 24.76
CA ARG A 191 -23.95 6.36 25.55
C ARG A 191 -23.03 7.24 26.39
N ASP A 192 -22.97 6.98 27.69
CA ASP A 192 -22.11 7.65 28.66
C ASP A 192 -20.63 7.28 28.48
N LYS A 193 -19.74 8.06 29.09
CA LYS A 193 -18.28 7.85 28.96
C LYS A 193 -17.84 6.51 29.55
N SER A 194 -18.42 6.05 30.66
CA SER A 194 -18.04 4.80 31.32
C SER A 194 -18.44 3.60 30.47
N LEU A 195 -19.66 3.56 29.95
CA LEU A 195 -20.10 2.51 29.03
C LEU A 195 -19.26 2.45 27.75
N ARG A 196 -18.91 3.61 27.16
CA ARG A 196 -18.02 3.66 26.00
C ARG A 196 -16.64 3.07 26.33
N MET A 197 -16.08 3.40 27.50
CA MET A 197 -14.80 2.86 27.94
C MET A 197 -14.87 1.34 28.14
N ARG A 198 -15.90 0.84 28.82
CA ARG A 198 -16.12 -0.60 29.03
C ARG A 198 -16.21 -1.36 27.71
N THR A 199 -17.01 -0.87 26.76
CA THR A 199 -17.11 -1.50 25.43
C THR A 199 -15.80 -1.42 24.66
N ARG A 200 -15.03 -0.33 24.77
CA ARG A 200 -13.71 -0.23 24.16
C ARG A 200 -12.74 -1.28 24.71
N VAL A 201 -12.71 -1.48 26.03
CA VAL A 201 -11.88 -2.51 26.66
C VAL A 201 -12.30 -3.90 26.22
N ALA A 202 -13.60 -4.22 26.30
CA ALA A 202 -14.13 -5.51 25.86
C ALA A 202 -13.77 -5.82 24.40
N ALA A 203 -14.01 -4.86 23.49
CA ALA A 203 -13.68 -5.02 22.07
C ALA A 203 -12.18 -5.23 21.82
N LYS A 204 -11.31 -4.48 22.50
CA LYS A 204 -9.86 -4.68 22.41
C LYS A 204 -9.42 -6.06 22.90
N THR A 205 -9.99 -6.52 24.03
CA THR A 205 -9.71 -7.85 24.58
C THR A 205 -10.16 -8.96 23.63
N THR A 206 -11.38 -8.85 23.08
CA THR A 206 -11.90 -9.82 22.10
C THR A 206 -11.04 -9.87 20.84
N LEU A 207 -10.67 -8.71 20.29
CA LEU A 207 -9.80 -8.65 19.11
C LEU A 207 -8.43 -9.30 19.34
N LEU A 208 -7.82 -9.06 20.51
CA LEU A 208 -6.55 -9.70 20.86
C LEU A 208 -6.69 -11.21 21.10
N GLY A 209 -7.84 -11.66 21.61
CA GLY A 209 -8.13 -13.08 21.87
C GLY A 209 -8.44 -13.91 20.62
N ILE A 210 -8.92 -13.28 19.54
CA ILE A 210 -9.19 -13.96 18.25
C ILE A 210 -7.89 -14.29 17.50
N MET A 211 -6.77 -13.68 17.88
CA MET A 211 -5.53 -13.83 17.14
C MET A 211 -4.87 -15.19 17.33
N PRO A 212 -4.52 -15.90 16.24
CA PRO A 212 -3.75 -17.13 16.31
C PRO A 212 -2.37 -16.89 16.91
N ASP A 213 -1.89 -17.81 17.75
CA ASP A 213 -0.56 -17.70 18.37
C ASP A 213 0.56 -17.82 17.34
N GLU A 214 0.34 -18.54 16.24
CA GLU A 214 1.26 -18.67 15.10
C GLU A 214 1.63 -17.30 14.53
N LEU A 215 0.69 -16.36 14.51
CA LEU A 215 0.94 -15.02 14.02
C LEU A 215 1.94 -14.27 14.91
N LYS A 216 1.87 -14.48 16.23
CA LYS A 216 2.84 -13.92 17.20
C LYS A 216 4.23 -14.52 16.98
N HIS A 217 4.32 -15.81 16.62
CA HIS A 217 5.59 -16.47 16.30
C HIS A 217 6.20 -15.93 14.99
N ILE A 218 5.38 -15.61 14.00
CA ILE A 218 5.85 -15.12 12.69
C ILE A 218 6.28 -13.65 12.71
N ILE A 219 5.47 -12.79 13.37
CA ILE A 219 5.56 -11.33 13.27
C ILE A 219 6.09 -10.70 14.58
N GLY A 220 6.12 -11.48 15.66
CA GLY A 220 6.44 -11.02 17.01
C GLY A 220 5.19 -10.61 17.78
N ALA A 221 5.17 -10.92 19.08
CA ALA A 221 4.03 -10.66 19.96
C ALA A 221 3.67 -9.16 20.02
N GLU A 222 4.66 -8.28 20.16
CA GLU A 222 4.40 -6.84 20.27
C GLU A 222 3.94 -6.22 18.94
N THR A 223 4.51 -6.65 17.82
CA THR A 223 4.07 -6.23 16.48
C THR A 223 2.63 -6.66 16.22
N THR A 224 2.31 -7.91 16.58
CA THR A 224 0.96 -8.46 16.46
C THR A 224 -0.03 -7.63 17.26
N ARG A 225 0.28 -7.40 18.55
CA ARG A 225 -0.55 -6.57 19.44
C ARG A 225 -0.79 -5.17 18.86
N LYS A 226 0.27 -4.49 18.40
CA LYS A 226 0.16 -3.15 17.80
C LYS A 226 -0.71 -3.15 16.54
N GLY A 227 -0.55 -4.14 15.66
CA GLY A 227 -1.32 -4.21 14.42
C GLY A 227 -2.82 -4.42 14.67
N ILE A 228 -3.16 -5.28 15.62
CA ILE A 228 -4.58 -5.53 15.97
C ILE A 228 -5.22 -4.32 16.65
N LEU A 229 -4.49 -3.64 17.53
CA LEU A 229 -4.99 -2.40 18.11
C LEU A 229 -5.10 -1.28 17.06
N ARG A 230 -4.23 -1.26 16.05
CA ARG A 230 -4.38 -0.36 14.90
C ARG A 230 -5.68 -0.62 14.15
N VAL A 231 -6.06 -1.86 13.88
CA VAL A 231 -7.36 -2.18 13.27
C VAL A 231 -8.51 -1.61 14.09
N PHE A 232 -8.47 -1.81 15.42
CA PHE A 232 -9.47 -1.21 16.30
C PHE A 232 -9.53 0.31 16.15
N ASP A 233 -8.37 0.97 16.20
CA ASP A 233 -8.24 2.43 16.12
C ASP A 233 -8.67 2.97 14.75
N MET A 234 -8.41 2.23 13.66
CA MET A 234 -8.89 2.54 12.30
C MET A 234 -10.41 2.63 12.26
N PHE A 235 -11.10 1.66 12.88
CA PHE A 235 -12.56 1.68 13.00
C PHE A 235 -13.08 2.76 13.96
N GLN A 236 -12.23 3.52 14.67
CA GLN A 236 -12.66 4.69 15.43
C GLN A 236 -12.70 5.97 14.57
N HIS A 237 -12.13 5.96 13.36
CA HIS A 237 -12.09 7.14 12.49
C HIS A 237 -13.41 7.33 11.73
N GLN A 238 -14.32 8.13 12.31
CA GLN A 238 -15.64 8.42 11.72
C GLN A 238 -15.63 8.87 10.26
N PRO A 239 -14.75 9.81 9.81
CA PRO A 239 -14.75 10.24 8.41
C PRO A 239 -14.40 9.10 7.45
N LEU A 240 -13.42 8.28 7.80
CA LEU A 240 -13.01 7.12 7.00
C LEU A 240 -14.11 6.05 6.97
N ASN A 241 -14.72 5.76 8.12
CA ASN A 241 -15.84 4.82 8.21
C ASN A 241 -17.04 5.28 7.37
N ARG A 242 -17.33 6.59 7.37
CA ARG A 242 -18.39 7.16 6.54
C ARG A 242 -18.09 6.95 5.06
N ARG A 243 -16.86 7.25 4.62
CA ARG A 243 -16.44 7.02 3.23
C ARG A 243 -16.52 5.54 2.88
N LEU A 244 -16.05 4.66 3.76
CA LEU A 244 -16.12 3.21 3.57
C LEU A 244 -17.56 2.73 3.38
N ALA A 245 -18.49 3.18 4.24
CA ALA A 245 -19.91 2.84 4.11
C ALA A 245 -20.52 3.36 2.79
N CYS A 246 -20.17 4.57 2.37
CA CYS A 246 -20.61 5.10 1.08
C CYS A 246 -20.08 4.26 -0.09
N VAL A 247 -18.78 3.89 -0.08
CA VAL A 247 -18.17 3.07 -1.12
C VAL A 247 -18.82 1.68 -1.19
N PHE A 248 -19.10 1.06 -0.05
CA PHE A 248 -19.84 -0.21 -0.02
C PHE A 248 -21.26 -0.07 -0.58
N LEU A 249 -21.97 1.00 -0.21
CA LEU A 249 -23.31 1.26 -0.72
C LEU A 249 -23.32 1.51 -2.22
N GLU A 250 -22.35 2.27 -2.73
CA GLU A 250 -22.17 2.51 -4.17
C GLU A 250 -22.00 1.19 -4.94
N GLY A 251 -21.07 0.33 -4.49
CA GLY A 251 -20.84 -0.98 -5.11
C GLY A 251 -22.05 -1.92 -4.98
N PHE A 252 -22.77 -1.87 -3.86
CA PHE A 252 -24.00 -2.64 -3.66
C PHE A 252 -25.11 -2.22 -4.63
N LEU A 253 -25.33 -0.91 -4.80
CA LEU A 253 -26.33 -0.37 -5.73
C LEU A 253 -25.99 -0.70 -7.18
N GLU A 254 -24.72 -0.56 -7.58
CA GLU A 254 -24.26 -0.97 -8.91
C GLU A 254 -24.50 -2.45 -9.19
N THR A 255 -24.30 -3.31 -8.18
CA THR A 255 -24.45 -4.76 -8.32
C THR A 255 -25.90 -5.20 -8.35
N LEU A 256 -26.76 -4.65 -7.48
CA LEU A 256 -28.18 -5.04 -7.42
C LEU A 256 -29.01 -4.46 -8.56
N PHE A 257 -28.62 -3.30 -9.09
CA PHE A 257 -29.43 -2.53 -10.02
C PHE A 257 -28.61 -2.13 -11.27
N PRO A 258 -28.03 -3.09 -12.00
CA PRO A 258 -27.11 -2.84 -13.12
C PRO A 258 -27.76 -2.10 -14.29
N GLN A 259 -29.09 -2.15 -14.41
CA GLN A 259 -29.86 -1.44 -15.43
C GLN A 259 -29.89 0.08 -15.22
N TYR A 260 -29.53 0.57 -14.04
CA TYR A 260 -29.46 1.99 -13.75
C TYR A 260 -28.04 2.51 -13.92
N LYS A 261 -27.93 3.77 -14.36
CA LYS A 261 -26.66 4.46 -14.61
C LYS A 261 -25.97 4.95 -13.33
N PHE A 262 -25.90 4.11 -12.30
CA PHE A 262 -25.25 4.44 -11.02
C PHE A 262 -23.80 4.93 -11.17
N PRO A 263 -22.95 4.32 -12.02
CA PRO A 263 -21.59 4.82 -12.20
C PRO A 263 -21.53 6.27 -12.70
N GLU A 264 -22.38 6.62 -13.68
CA GLU A 264 -22.47 7.99 -14.20
C GLU A 264 -22.97 8.97 -13.11
N LEU A 265 -23.94 8.53 -12.30
CA LEU A 265 -24.50 9.31 -11.20
C LEU A 265 -23.48 9.55 -10.08
N PHE A 266 -22.71 8.54 -9.70
CA PHE A 266 -21.70 8.66 -8.65
C PHE A 266 -20.54 9.54 -9.08
N VAL A 267 -20.07 9.43 -10.33
CA VAL A 267 -19.08 10.36 -10.90
C VAL A 267 -19.60 11.80 -10.81
N LYS A 268 -20.86 12.03 -11.15
CA LYS A 268 -21.49 13.36 -11.01
C LYS A 268 -21.61 13.79 -9.55
N LEU A 269 -21.95 12.89 -8.63
CA LEU A 269 -22.11 13.18 -7.20
C LEU A 269 -20.77 13.54 -6.54
N HIS A 270 -19.68 12.84 -6.91
CA HIS A 270 -18.33 13.11 -6.41
C HIS A 270 -17.65 14.28 -7.15
N SER A 271 -18.18 14.71 -8.30
CA SER A 271 -17.65 15.88 -9.00
C SER A 271 -17.74 17.13 -8.11
N ARG A 272 -16.65 17.91 -8.07
CA ARG A 272 -16.63 19.15 -7.28
C ARG A 272 -17.66 20.12 -7.82
N SER A 273 -18.54 20.60 -6.95
CA SER A 273 -19.52 21.62 -7.33
C SER A 273 -18.82 22.82 -7.98
N PRO A 274 -19.31 23.32 -9.13
CA PRO A 274 -18.76 24.51 -9.79
C PRO A 274 -18.67 25.73 -8.87
N ARG A 275 -19.58 25.82 -7.88
CA ARG A 275 -19.59 26.89 -6.87
C ARG A 275 -18.39 26.80 -5.92
N VAL A 276 -18.04 25.59 -5.47
CA VAL A 276 -16.91 25.33 -4.57
C VAL A 276 -15.58 25.53 -5.28
N LEU A 277 -15.49 25.12 -6.56
CA LEU A 277 -14.33 25.37 -7.42
C LEU A 277 -14.07 26.88 -7.58
N ARG A 278 -15.09 27.66 -7.94
CA ARG A 278 -14.98 29.13 -8.07
C ARG A 278 -14.56 29.79 -6.76
N TYR A 279 -15.11 29.34 -5.62
CA TYR A 279 -14.74 29.86 -4.31
C TYR A 279 -13.28 29.54 -3.93
N SER A 280 -12.82 28.30 -4.15
CA SER A 280 -11.42 27.90 -3.90
C SER A 280 -10.44 28.65 -4.81
N GLN A 281 -10.79 28.87 -6.08
CA GLN A 281 -9.99 29.66 -7.02
C GLN A 281 -9.88 31.12 -6.56
N LYS A 282 -11.00 31.72 -6.11
CA LYS A 282 -11.02 33.09 -5.57
C LYS A 282 -10.16 33.22 -4.30
N LEU A 283 -10.25 32.26 -3.37
CA LEU A 283 -9.39 32.22 -2.17
C LEU A 283 -7.90 32.12 -2.51
N ARG A 284 -7.51 31.24 -3.44
CA ARG A 284 -6.12 31.13 -3.91
C ARG A 284 -5.62 32.40 -4.59
N SER A 285 -6.50 33.12 -5.29
CA SER A 285 -6.15 34.40 -5.92
C SER A 285 -5.94 35.54 -4.91
N LEU A 286 -6.62 35.48 -3.76
CA LEU A 286 -6.50 36.46 -2.67
C LEU A 286 -5.27 36.20 -1.79
N GLN A 287 -4.85 34.95 -1.62
CA GLN A 287 -3.63 34.60 -0.87
C GLN A 287 -2.32 34.83 -1.64
N LYS A 288 -2.41 35.14 -2.94
CA LYS A 288 -1.27 35.46 -3.81
C LYS A 288 -1.04 36.96 -4.01
N ARG A 289 -1.84 37.82 -3.36
CA ARG A 289 -1.65 39.27 -3.28
C ARG A 289 -1.20 39.64 -1.88
#